data_AF-A0A4R5WMZ8-F1
#
_entry.id   AF-A0A4R5WMZ8-F1
#
_cell.length_a   1.000
_cell.length_b   1.000
_cell.length_c   1.000
_cell.angle_alpha   90.00
_cell.angle_beta   90.00
_cell.angle_gamma   90.00
#
_symmetry.space_group_name_H-M   'P 1'
#
loop_
_entity.id
_entity.type
_entity.pdbx_description
1 polymer ?
#
loop_
_entity_poly.entity_id
_entity_poly.type
_entity_poly.pdbx_seq_one_letter_code
_entity_poly.pdbx_strand_id
1 'polypeptide(L)'
;MNKRLASSLAIATTLLTVGASGPLADWIATADEPWTGPGSSSDAGSGGPLVPAIPPIGTPGRGYALGGAHVMGIPYDEYIRRTGADWFPGLNREIVDYPAGQVQGHVLSVIPGIDELHQKMPEIGLNGPSIGESVEVGKNNVINRVQAGGPGTVIGLSEGAMVVHAVQDRLAYDPAAPPPNELSFATYGDPLAINPWTQSFLRQTYPVGSTVPALDFLMPPVVDSQYDTYQFISAYDSIADWPDRPDNLMALANAVVGLATGHTAVAFTNPKNVPPQNVIKTVNSRGATTTTYMIPEQHLPLVVPFKYLGMSEADMNHLDAVMKPMVDAGYSRNDDPATAPVTVDPVNGYDPAAATAPATQAAFGGAADPVSQLMSGINYVLSHGPSAH
;
A
#
# COMPACT_ATOMS: atom_id res chain seq x y z
N MET A 1 -17.64 26.98 -4.09
CA MET A 1 -17.94 25.57 -3.79
C MET A 1 -18.01 25.39 -2.29
N ASN A 2 -19.11 24.89 -1.74
CA ASN A 2 -19.35 24.88 -0.29
C ASN A 2 -18.38 23.92 0.42
N LYS A 3 -17.68 24.39 1.46
CA LYS A 3 -16.78 23.59 2.33
C LYS A 3 -17.41 22.27 2.80
N ARG A 4 -18.74 22.20 2.86
CA ARG A 4 -19.51 21.00 3.23
C ARG A 4 -19.39 19.84 2.22
N LEU A 5 -19.31 20.08 0.91
CA LEU A 5 -19.16 19.00 -0.08
C LEU A 5 -17.77 18.35 -0.02
N ALA A 6 -16.72 19.15 0.18
CA ALA A 6 -15.36 18.65 0.36
C ALA A 6 -15.24 17.82 1.65
N SER A 7 -15.87 18.25 2.75
CA SER A 7 -15.93 17.49 3.99
C SER A 7 -16.72 16.18 3.87
N SER A 8 -17.85 16.17 3.16
CA SER A 8 -18.64 14.95 2.95
C SER A 8 -17.93 13.92 2.08
N LEU A 9 -17.19 14.36 1.05
CA LEU A 9 -16.39 13.48 0.21
C LEU A 9 -15.19 12.91 0.98
N ALA A 10 -14.52 13.72 1.80
CA ALA A 10 -13.43 13.25 2.67
C ALA A 10 -13.92 12.21 3.71
N ILE A 11 -15.13 12.40 4.26
CA ILE A 11 -15.75 11.43 5.19
C ILE A 11 -16.13 10.13 4.47
N ALA A 12 -16.71 10.21 3.26
CA ALA A 12 -17.07 9.03 2.47
C ALA A 12 -15.84 8.24 2.00
N THR A 13 -14.76 8.92 1.59
CA THR A 13 -13.49 8.28 1.24
C THR A 13 -12.82 7.67 2.46
N THR A 14 -12.83 8.36 3.61
CA THR A 14 -12.35 7.79 4.87
C THR A 14 -13.15 6.52 5.21
N LEU A 15 -14.48 6.53 5.05
CA LEU A 15 -15.33 5.35 5.26
C LEU A 15 -15.04 4.21 4.24
N LEU A 16 -14.74 4.53 2.98
CA LEU A 16 -14.37 3.54 1.94
C LEU A 16 -13.00 2.90 2.21
N THR A 17 -12.04 3.66 2.77
CA THR A 17 -10.78 3.10 3.27
C THR A 17 -10.94 2.29 4.56
N VAL A 18 -12.07 2.41 5.26
CA VAL A 18 -12.35 1.82 6.59
C VAL A 18 -13.22 0.54 6.50
N GLY A 19 -13.86 0.27 5.36
CA GLY A 19 -14.96 -0.71 5.28
C GLY A 19 -14.61 -2.18 4.98
N ALA A 20 -13.37 -2.55 4.72
CA ALA A 20 -13.02 -3.86 4.14
C ALA A 20 -13.09 -5.09 5.09
N SER A 21 -14.01 -5.13 6.06
CA SER A 21 -14.26 -6.35 6.85
C SER A 21 -15.70 -6.43 7.40
N GLY A 22 -16.49 -7.36 6.85
CA GLY A 22 -17.82 -7.71 7.36
C GLY A 22 -18.38 -8.98 6.71
N PRO A 23 -19.08 -9.87 7.45
CA PRO A 23 -19.26 -11.27 7.05
C PRO A 23 -20.65 -11.54 6.45
N LEU A 24 -20.71 -12.04 5.22
CA LEU A 24 -21.79 -12.91 4.72
C LEU A 24 -21.25 -13.75 3.56
N ALA A 25 -20.54 -14.83 3.87
CA ALA A 25 -20.23 -15.88 2.90
C ALA A 25 -20.50 -17.24 3.55
N ASP A 26 -21.79 -17.50 3.75
CA ASP A 26 -22.28 -18.81 4.11
C ASP A 26 -23.18 -19.22 2.93
N TRP A 27 -22.87 -20.40 2.36
CA TRP A 27 -23.63 -21.23 1.41
C TRP A 27 -23.24 -21.27 -0.10
N ILE A 28 -22.72 -22.46 -0.43
CA ILE A 28 -22.80 -23.26 -1.67
C ILE A 28 -21.90 -22.87 -2.86
N ALA A 29 -20.88 -23.69 -3.13
CA ALA A 29 -20.98 -24.73 -4.17
C ALA A 29 -19.84 -25.74 -4.06
N THR A 30 -20.23 -27.00 -3.90
CA THR A 30 -19.40 -28.19 -4.16
C THR A 30 -18.99 -28.22 -5.63
N ALA A 31 -17.71 -28.47 -5.92
CA ALA A 31 -17.30 -29.01 -7.21
C ALA A 31 -16.16 -29.99 -7.02
N ASP A 32 -16.31 -31.13 -7.67
CA ASP A 32 -15.59 -32.38 -7.48
C ASP A 32 -14.08 -32.30 -7.76
N GLU A 33 -13.34 -33.15 -7.06
CA GLU A 33 -11.96 -33.55 -7.37
C GLU A 33 -11.81 -33.96 -8.84
N PRO A 34 -10.66 -33.66 -9.46
CA PRO A 34 -9.95 -34.77 -10.07
C PRO A 34 -8.42 -34.74 -9.91
N TRP A 35 -7.94 -35.87 -9.39
CA TRP A 35 -6.83 -36.66 -9.91
C TRP A 35 -5.40 -36.13 -9.77
N THR A 36 -4.69 -36.75 -8.82
CA THR A 36 -3.23 -36.71 -8.67
C THR A 36 -2.52 -37.52 -9.77
N GLY A 37 -1.67 -36.87 -10.57
CA GLY A 37 -0.69 -37.50 -11.47
C GLY A 37 0.69 -36.83 -11.34
N PRO A 38 1.81 -37.56 -11.51
CA PRO A 38 3.09 -37.19 -10.93
C PRO A 38 3.87 -36.15 -11.76
N GLY A 39 4.46 -35.19 -11.04
CA GLY A 39 5.64 -34.38 -11.35
C GLY A 39 6.05 -34.15 -12.81
N SER A 40 6.01 -32.89 -13.24
CA SER A 40 6.97 -32.37 -14.21
C SER A 40 7.41 -30.97 -13.81
N SER A 41 8.58 -30.90 -13.18
CA SER A 41 9.45 -29.75 -13.24
C SER A 41 9.80 -29.47 -14.70
N SER A 42 9.43 -28.29 -15.21
CA SER A 42 10.03 -27.75 -16.42
C SER A 42 10.16 -26.25 -16.27
N ASP A 43 11.31 -25.84 -15.74
CA ASP A 43 12.01 -24.63 -16.20
C ASP A 43 12.09 -24.71 -17.73
N ALA A 44 11.26 -23.93 -18.40
CA ALA A 44 11.37 -23.66 -19.82
C ALA A 44 11.61 -22.15 -19.97
N GLY A 45 12.86 -21.80 -20.22
CA GLY A 45 13.31 -20.42 -20.34
C GLY A 45 12.56 -19.64 -21.42
N SER A 46 11.95 -18.54 -20.99
CA SER A 46 11.65 -17.40 -21.86
C SER A 46 12.85 -16.45 -21.81
N GLY A 47 13.56 -16.30 -22.92
CA GLY A 47 14.65 -15.34 -23.11
C GLY A 47 14.15 -13.90 -23.10
N GLY A 48 13.70 -13.41 -21.95
CA GLY A 48 13.59 -11.97 -21.71
C GLY A 48 14.97 -11.32 -21.66
N PRO A 49 15.11 -10.02 -21.96
CA PRO A 49 16.36 -9.30 -21.78
C PRO A 49 16.89 -9.57 -20.37
N LEU A 50 18.18 -9.91 -20.26
CA LEU A 50 18.92 -9.91 -18.99
C LEU A 50 18.82 -8.50 -18.41
N VAL A 51 17.81 -8.26 -17.58
CA VAL A 51 17.72 -6.99 -16.85
C VAL A 51 18.93 -6.96 -15.91
N PRO A 52 19.80 -5.94 -16.01
CA PRO A 52 20.97 -5.83 -15.14
C PRO A 52 20.53 -6.00 -13.69
N ALA A 53 21.23 -6.85 -12.94
CA ALA A 53 21.02 -6.97 -11.50
C ALA A 53 21.09 -5.57 -10.90
N ILE A 54 20.02 -5.12 -10.26
CA ILE A 54 20.06 -3.83 -9.61
C ILE A 54 21.07 -3.90 -8.48
N PRO A 55 21.97 -2.90 -8.37
CA PRO A 55 22.87 -2.84 -7.25
C PRO A 55 22.06 -2.99 -5.96
N PRO A 56 22.51 -3.78 -4.98
CA PRO A 56 21.83 -3.89 -3.71
C PRO A 56 21.56 -2.49 -3.16
N ILE A 57 20.28 -2.16 -3.00
CA ILE A 57 19.85 -0.92 -2.35
C ILE A 57 19.62 -1.21 -0.87
N GLY A 58 19.58 -0.14 -0.07
CA GLY A 58 19.42 -0.23 1.37
C GLY A 58 20.68 -0.69 2.11
N THR A 59 20.60 -0.59 3.44
CA THR A 59 21.68 -1.02 4.32
C THR A 59 21.59 -2.54 4.51
N PRO A 60 22.66 -3.29 4.21
CA PRO A 60 22.68 -4.74 4.35
C PRO A 60 22.61 -5.16 5.83
N GLY A 61 22.32 -6.44 6.07
CA GLY A 61 22.17 -6.98 7.41
C GLY A 61 20.72 -7.35 7.67
N ARG A 62 20.07 -6.66 8.61
CA ARG A 62 18.73 -7.03 9.08
C ARG A 62 17.64 -6.33 8.26
N GLY A 63 16.50 -6.99 8.07
CA GLY A 63 15.29 -6.39 7.52
C GLY A 63 14.24 -6.29 8.61
N TYR A 64 14.02 -5.10 9.17
CA TYR A 64 13.02 -4.85 10.20
C TYR A 64 11.68 -4.55 9.52
N ALA A 65 10.87 -5.58 9.29
CA ALA A 65 9.67 -5.46 8.47
C ALA A 65 8.40 -5.27 9.32
N LEU A 66 7.56 -4.32 8.90
CA LEU A 66 6.26 -3.99 9.50
C LEU A 66 5.16 -4.08 8.45
N GLY A 67 4.07 -4.77 8.80
CA GLY A 67 2.87 -4.86 7.95
C GLY A 67 1.93 -3.66 8.11
N GLY A 68 0.88 -3.65 7.28
CA GLY A 68 -0.22 -2.68 7.36
C GLY A 68 -1.31 -3.08 8.36
N ALA A 69 -2.48 -2.46 8.33
CA ALA A 69 -3.58 -2.89 9.20
C ALA A 69 -3.92 -4.38 9.00
N HIS A 70 -4.17 -5.11 10.10
CA HIS A 70 -4.54 -6.53 10.01
C HIS A 70 -5.90 -6.70 9.30
N VAL A 71 -5.93 -7.48 8.22
CA VAL A 71 -7.17 -7.85 7.52
C VAL A 71 -7.39 -9.35 7.66
N MET A 72 -8.61 -9.74 8.06
CA MET A 72 -9.01 -11.14 8.19
C MET A 72 -8.81 -11.91 6.88
N GLY A 73 -8.16 -13.07 6.93
CA GLY A 73 -7.93 -13.92 5.75
C GLY A 73 -6.69 -13.57 4.92
N ILE A 74 -5.88 -12.59 5.34
CA ILE A 74 -4.55 -12.33 4.78
C ILE A 74 -3.49 -13.01 5.66
N PRO A 75 -2.50 -13.72 5.08
CA PRO A 75 -1.46 -14.39 5.83
C PRO A 75 -0.38 -13.39 6.19
N TYR A 76 -0.71 -12.63 7.23
CA TYR A 76 -0.07 -11.38 7.58
C TYR A 76 1.45 -11.51 7.77
N ASP A 77 1.89 -12.53 8.50
CA ASP A 77 3.30 -12.82 8.71
C ASP A 77 4.08 -13.06 7.40
N GLU A 78 3.49 -13.79 6.45
CA GLU A 78 4.14 -14.09 5.18
C GLU A 78 4.19 -12.86 4.29
N TYR A 79 3.13 -12.05 4.32
CA TYR A 79 3.10 -10.76 3.62
C TYR A 79 4.19 -9.83 4.15
N ILE A 80 4.38 -9.75 5.47
CA ILE A 80 5.43 -8.93 6.08
C ILE A 80 6.81 -9.45 5.68
N ARG A 81 7.06 -10.77 5.80
CA ARG A 81 8.36 -11.37 5.42
C ARG A 81 8.71 -11.14 3.95
N ARG A 82 7.70 -11.10 3.08
CA ARG A 82 7.89 -10.92 1.64
C ARG A 82 7.83 -9.45 1.18
N THR A 83 7.46 -8.52 2.06
CA THR A 83 7.45 -7.08 1.75
C THR A 83 8.85 -6.62 1.33
N GLY A 84 8.94 -6.02 0.15
CA GLY A 84 10.19 -5.54 -0.44
C GLY A 84 11.18 -6.65 -0.80
N ALA A 85 10.70 -7.90 -0.97
CA ALA A 85 11.60 -9.03 -1.02
C ALA A 85 12.62 -9.00 -2.17
N ASP A 86 12.13 -8.60 -3.33
CA ASP A 86 12.89 -8.52 -4.58
C ASP A 86 13.64 -7.19 -4.71
N TRP A 87 13.27 -6.19 -3.89
CA TRP A 87 13.93 -4.89 -3.81
C TRP A 87 15.18 -4.94 -2.92
N PHE A 88 15.12 -5.70 -1.83
CA PHE A 88 16.19 -5.83 -0.84
C PHE A 88 16.62 -7.30 -0.69
N PRO A 89 17.26 -7.89 -1.71
CA PRO A 89 17.69 -9.28 -1.63
C PRO A 89 18.79 -9.46 -0.57
N GLY A 90 18.74 -10.57 0.17
CA GLY A 90 19.77 -10.95 1.14
C GLY A 90 19.65 -10.35 2.53
N LEU A 91 18.60 -9.58 2.83
CA LEU A 91 18.31 -9.16 4.21
C LEU A 91 17.93 -10.35 5.09
N ASN A 92 18.44 -10.38 6.31
CA ASN A 92 17.95 -11.26 7.38
C ASN A 92 16.65 -10.66 7.94
N ARG A 93 15.53 -11.04 7.34
CA ARG A 93 14.22 -10.44 7.61
C ARG A 93 13.62 -10.96 8.90
N GLU A 94 13.03 -10.03 9.63
CA GLU A 94 12.21 -10.32 10.79
C GLU A 94 10.98 -9.43 10.79
N ILE A 95 9.95 -9.94 11.45
CA ILE A 95 8.75 -9.18 11.73
C ILE A 95 9.01 -8.38 13.01
N VAL A 96 8.73 -7.09 12.98
CA VAL A 96 8.63 -6.28 14.20
C VAL A 96 7.15 -6.23 14.58
N ASP A 97 6.79 -7.03 15.58
CA ASP A 97 5.42 -7.09 16.06
C ASP A 97 4.99 -5.74 16.64
N TYR A 98 3.80 -5.30 16.24
CA TYR A 98 3.11 -4.14 16.79
C TYR A 98 1.61 -4.33 16.54
N PRO A 99 0.74 -3.53 17.20
CA PRO A 99 -0.69 -3.78 17.13
C PRO A 99 -1.27 -3.74 15.70
N ALA A 100 -0.72 -2.91 14.80
CA ALA A 100 -1.27 -2.64 13.48
C ALA A 100 -2.77 -2.31 13.59
N GLY A 101 -3.01 -1.16 14.21
CA GLY A 101 -4.28 -0.71 14.72
C GLY A 101 -5.34 -0.70 13.64
N GLN A 102 -6.44 -1.41 13.90
CA GLN A 102 -7.64 -1.26 13.09
C GLN A 102 -8.30 0.08 13.43
N VAL A 103 -8.99 0.67 12.45
CA VAL A 103 -9.72 1.92 12.60
C VAL A 103 -10.60 1.85 13.86
N GLN A 104 -10.46 2.83 14.75
CA GLN A 104 -11.08 2.82 16.08
C GLN A 104 -12.57 2.40 16.05
N GLY A 105 -12.89 1.34 16.82
CA GLY A 105 -14.26 1.09 17.28
C GLY A 105 -14.84 2.24 18.12
N HIS A 106 -14.01 3.12 18.68
CA HIS A 106 -14.45 4.26 19.48
C HIS A 106 -15.06 5.41 18.67
N VAL A 107 -14.67 5.61 17.40
CA VAL A 107 -15.28 6.64 16.54
C VAL A 107 -16.62 6.17 16.00
N LEU A 108 -16.82 4.86 15.91
CA LEU A 108 -18.10 4.24 15.57
C LEU A 108 -19.07 4.15 16.76
N SER A 109 -18.61 4.32 18.01
CA SER A 109 -19.47 4.37 19.20
C SER A 109 -20.47 5.56 19.21
N VAL A 110 -20.24 6.58 18.38
CA VAL A 110 -21.19 7.69 18.19
C VAL A 110 -22.35 7.34 17.26
N ILE A 111 -22.31 6.18 16.60
CA ILE A 111 -23.39 5.62 15.77
C ILE A 111 -24.26 4.72 16.67
N PRO A 112 -25.56 5.05 16.88
CA PRO A 112 -26.44 4.26 17.73
C PRO A 112 -26.51 2.80 17.27
N GLY A 113 -26.17 1.85 18.15
CA GLY A 113 -26.29 0.39 17.92
C GLY A 113 -24.97 -0.36 17.68
N ILE A 114 -23.83 0.33 17.52
CA ILE A 114 -22.52 -0.33 17.33
C ILE A 114 -21.98 -0.94 18.64
N ASP A 115 -22.33 -0.37 19.80
CA ASP A 115 -21.98 -0.95 21.11
C ASP A 115 -22.64 -2.33 21.34
N GLU A 116 -23.84 -2.56 20.80
CA GLU A 116 -24.51 -3.88 20.85
C GLU A 116 -23.89 -4.89 19.87
N LEU A 117 -23.32 -4.44 18.75
CA LEU A 117 -22.56 -5.29 17.82
C LEU A 117 -21.22 -5.71 18.45
N HIS A 118 -20.57 -4.80 19.19
CA HIS A 118 -19.36 -5.04 19.98
C HIS A 118 -19.56 -6.12 21.07
N GLN A 119 -20.68 -6.11 21.78
CA GLN A 119 -20.99 -7.14 22.79
C GLN A 119 -21.29 -8.52 22.16
N LYS A 120 -21.76 -8.54 20.91
CA LYS A 120 -22.13 -9.78 20.21
C LYS A 120 -20.98 -10.40 19.41
N MET A 121 -19.95 -9.63 19.04
CA MET A 121 -18.84 -10.10 18.20
C MET A 121 -17.47 -9.49 18.62
N PRO A 122 -16.86 -9.99 19.71
CA PRO A 122 -15.56 -9.51 20.19
C PRO A 122 -14.37 -9.80 19.25
N GLU A 123 -14.54 -10.69 18.28
CA GLU A 123 -13.48 -11.14 17.34
C GLU A 123 -13.29 -10.23 16.11
N ILE A 124 -14.11 -9.18 15.94
CA ILE A 124 -14.03 -8.25 14.78
C ILE A 124 -12.91 -7.20 14.97
N GLY A 125 -12.11 -7.29 16.04
CA GLY A 125 -10.92 -6.44 16.20
C GLY A 125 -11.18 -4.95 16.45
N LEU A 126 -12.44 -4.55 16.64
CA LEU A 126 -12.85 -3.18 17.04
C LEU A 126 -12.34 -2.75 18.44
N ASN A 127 -11.65 -3.64 19.17
CA ASN A 127 -11.05 -3.43 20.48
C ASN A 127 -9.51 -3.29 20.44
N GLY A 128 -8.93 -3.07 19.26
CA GLY A 128 -7.51 -2.75 19.10
C GLY A 128 -7.18 -1.29 19.47
N PRO A 129 -5.90 -0.99 19.75
CA PRO A 129 -5.45 0.39 19.94
C PRO A 129 -5.71 1.23 18.68
N SER A 130 -5.82 2.55 18.83
CA SER A 130 -5.94 3.46 17.68
C SER A 130 -4.72 3.37 16.77
N ILE A 131 -4.81 3.89 15.54
CA ILE A 131 -3.63 4.00 14.67
C ILE A 131 -2.56 4.87 15.34
N GLY A 132 -2.95 5.96 16.02
CA GLY A 132 -2.02 6.78 16.79
C GLY A 132 -1.26 5.99 17.86
N GLU A 133 -1.98 5.20 18.67
CA GLU A 133 -1.38 4.35 19.70
C GLU A 133 -0.53 3.21 19.10
N SER A 134 -1.03 2.56 18.05
CA SER A 134 -0.33 1.50 17.35
C SER A 134 0.99 1.97 16.75
N VAL A 135 1.01 3.15 16.10
CA VAL A 135 2.23 3.76 15.55
C VAL A 135 3.24 4.05 16.67
N GLU A 136 2.80 4.52 17.82
CA GLU A 136 3.66 4.77 18.98
C GLU A 136 4.30 3.48 19.52
N VAL A 137 3.52 2.41 19.65
CA VAL A 137 4.03 1.09 20.05
C VAL A 137 5.02 0.55 19.02
N GLY A 138 4.65 0.60 17.73
CA GLY A 138 5.51 0.15 16.63
C GLY A 138 6.84 0.90 16.59
N LYS A 139 6.83 2.22 16.78
CA LYS A 139 8.05 3.05 16.85
C LYS A 139 8.99 2.54 17.93
N ASN A 140 8.48 2.35 19.15
CA ASN A 140 9.29 1.90 20.28
C ASN A 140 9.85 0.48 20.05
N ASN A 141 9.05 -0.41 19.47
CA ASN A 141 9.48 -1.78 19.15
C ASN A 141 10.59 -1.80 18.08
N VAL A 142 10.47 -1.00 17.02
CA VAL A 142 11.52 -0.89 15.99
C VAL A 142 12.81 -0.34 16.58
N ILE A 143 12.75 0.73 17.39
CA ILE A 143 13.93 1.32 18.03
C ILE A 143 14.65 0.28 18.89
N ASN A 144 13.93 -0.45 19.73
CA ASN A 144 14.49 -1.51 20.57
C ASN A 144 15.14 -2.61 19.71
N ARG A 145 14.49 -2.99 18.61
CA ARG A 145 14.96 -4.06 17.73
C ARG A 145 16.21 -3.66 16.94
N VAL A 146 16.27 -2.42 16.48
CA VAL A 146 17.44 -1.80 15.85
C VAL A 146 18.61 -1.75 16.83
N GLN A 147 18.39 -1.29 18.06
CA GLN A 147 19.44 -1.23 19.09
C GLN A 147 19.99 -2.61 19.44
N ALA A 148 19.13 -3.64 19.50
CA ALA A 148 19.55 -5.01 19.79
C ALA A 148 20.13 -5.75 18.58
N GLY A 149 19.69 -5.40 17.37
CA GLY A 149 19.98 -6.13 16.14
C GLY A 149 21.12 -5.55 15.30
N GLY A 150 21.39 -4.24 15.42
CA GLY A 150 22.42 -3.55 14.64
C GLY A 150 21.95 -3.16 13.23
N PRO A 151 22.90 -2.97 12.29
CA PRO A 151 22.61 -2.38 10.99
C PRO A 151 21.57 -3.11 10.13
N GLY A 152 20.82 -2.35 9.33
CA GLY A 152 19.81 -2.93 8.44
C GLY A 152 18.87 -1.92 7.80
N THR A 153 17.85 -2.45 7.13
CA THR A 153 16.80 -1.66 6.48
C THR A 153 15.49 -1.84 7.26
N VAL A 154 14.84 -0.73 7.64
CA VAL A 154 13.49 -0.74 8.22
C VAL A 154 12.48 -0.59 7.09
N ILE A 155 11.53 -1.52 7.01
CA ILE A 155 10.63 -1.68 5.87
C ILE A 155 9.19 -1.63 6.37
N GLY A 156 8.42 -0.66 5.90
CA GLY A 156 7.02 -0.46 6.31
C GLY A 156 6.04 -0.49 5.14
N LEU A 157 4.97 -1.26 5.27
CA LEU A 157 3.82 -1.27 4.37
C LEU A 157 2.62 -0.60 5.05
N SER A 158 1.95 0.34 4.38
CA SER A 158 0.73 1.00 4.84
C SER A 158 0.92 1.64 6.23
N GLU A 159 0.19 1.24 7.27
CA GLU A 159 0.43 1.70 8.64
C GLU A 159 1.89 1.49 9.11
N GLY A 160 2.55 0.42 8.68
CA GLY A 160 3.97 0.18 8.96
C GLY A 160 4.88 1.28 8.39
N ALA A 161 4.48 1.94 7.30
CA ALA A 161 5.18 3.12 6.79
C ALA A 161 5.01 4.33 7.73
N MET A 162 3.86 4.48 8.39
CA MET A 162 3.67 5.51 9.42
C MET A 162 4.59 5.26 10.62
N VAL A 163 4.81 4.00 11.00
CA VAL A 163 5.82 3.62 11.99
C VAL A 163 7.23 4.00 11.52
N VAL A 164 7.57 3.74 10.26
CA VAL A 164 8.86 4.15 9.66
C VAL A 164 9.09 5.66 9.82
N HIS A 165 8.09 6.50 9.48
CA HIS A 165 8.18 7.96 9.71
C HIS A 165 8.41 8.29 11.18
N ALA A 166 7.64 7.69 12.10
CA ALA A 166 7.78 7.94 13.54
C ALA A 166 9.18 7.53 14.09
N VAL A 167 9.77 6.47 13.54
CA VAL A 167 11.15 6.04 13.87
C VAL A 167 12.17 7.04 13.34
N GLN A 168 12.03 7.47 12.08
CA GLN A 168 12.90 8.48 11.48
C GLN A 168 12.86 9.80 12.27
N ASP A 169 11.67 10.28 12.64
CA ASP A 169 11.46 11.47 13.45
C ASP A 169 12.18 11.35 14.80
N ARG A 170 12.04 10.20 15.46
CA ARG A 170 12.70 9.93 16.75
C ARG A 170 14.22 9.94 16.61
N LEU A 171 14.77 9.26 15.61
CA LEU A 171 16.22 9.12 15.41
C LEU A 171 16.88 10.41 14.88
N ALA A 172 16.13 11.30 14.22
CA ALA A 172 16.65 12.58 13.72
C ALA A 172 17.20 13.47 14.84
N TYR A 173 16.71 13.29 16.07
CA TYR A 173 17.07 14.10 17.24
C TYR A 173 17.67 13.29 18.39
N ASP A 174 17.84 11.98 18.23
CA ASP A 174 18.43 11.13 19.27
C ASP A 174 19.97 11.17 19.19
N PRO A 175 20.68 11.66 20.22
CA PRO A 175 22.15 11.66 20.23
C PRO A 175 22.76 10.25 20.23
N ALA A 176 21.97 9.22 20.57
CA ALA A 176 22.37 7.82 20.50
C ALA A 176 21.88 7.13 19.21
N ALA A 177 21.35 7.87 18.24
CA ALA A 177 20.92 7.31 16.97
C ALA A 177 22.09 6.62 16.24
N PRO A 178 21.84 5.47 15.56
CA PRO A 178 22.87 4.82 14.74
C PRO A 178 23.43 5.77 13.67
N PRO A 179 24.71 5.65 13.30
CA PRO A 179 25.29 6.40 12.19
C PRO A 179 24.45 6.30 10.89
N PRO A 180 24.46 7.33 10.02
CA PRO A 180 23.70 7.36 8.76
C PRO A 180 23.86 6.12 7.87
N ASN A 181 25.03 5.48 7.90
CA ASN A 181 25.36 4.30 7.09
C ASN A 181 24.95 2.97 7.74
N GLU A 182 24.40 2.97 8.95
CA GLU A 182 23.95 1.76 9.64
C GLU A 182 22.45 1.49 9.46
N LEU A 183 21.67 2.47 9.00
CA LEU A 183 20.25 2.28 8.72
C LEU A 183 19.83 2.91 7.40
N SER A 184 18.82 2.31 6.80
CA SER A 184 18.04 2.91 5.72
C SER A 184 16.58 2.53 5.88
N PHE A 185 15.69 3.25 5.20
CA PHE A 185 14.26 3.10 5.37
C PHE A 185 13.58 2.82 4.03
N ALA A 186 12.52 2.03 4.04
CA ALA A 186 11.72 1.74 2.85
C ALA A 186 10.23 1.78 3.18
N THR A 187 9.46 2.44 2.33
CA THR A 187 8.01 2.62 2.53
C THR A 187 7.22 2.19 1.29
N TYR A 188 6.13 1.46 1.53
CA TYR A 188 5.17 0.98 0.52
C TYR A 188 3.76 1.39 0.93
N GLY A 189 2.94 1.86 0.00
CA GLY A 189 1.56 2.28 0.30
C GLY A 189 1.49 3.33 1.42
N ASP A 190 2.46 4.25 1.46
CA ASP A 190 2.69 5.12 2.61
C ASP A 190 1.58 6.19 2.79
N PRO A 191 0.80 6.14 3.90
CA PRO A 191 -0.25 7.12 4.18
C PRO A 191 0.26 8.53 4.48
N LEU A 192 1.57 8.70 4.69
CA LEU A 192 2.22 9.98 4.96
C LEU A 192 3.14 10.42 3.82
N ALA A 193 3.08 9.74 2.67
CA ALA A 193 3.93 10.01 1.53
C ALA A 193 3.82 11.47 1.07
N ILE A 194 4.98 12.08 0.83
CA ILE A 194 5.17 13.30 0.04
C ILE A 194 6.25 12.93 -0.97
N ASN A 195 5.91 13.02 -2.25
CA ASN A 195 6.81 12.63 -3.32
C ASN A 195 6.86 13.71 -4.42
N PRO A 196 7.79 13.62 -5.39
CA PRO A 196 7.94 14.66 -6.43
C PRO A 196 6.72 14.86 -7.33
N TRP A 197 5.79 13.90 -7.38
CA TRP A 197 4.64 13.93 -8.29
C TRP A 197 3.32 14.23 -7.60
N THR A 198 3.15 13.85 -6.33
CA THR A 198 1.93 14.13 -5.54
C THR A 198 2.18 13.90 -4.04
N GLN A 199 1.11 13.97 -3.25
CA GLN A 199 1.08 13.60 -1.84
C GLN A 199 0.01 12.54 -1.57
N SER A 200 0.20 11.80 -0.50
CA SER A 200 -0.78 10.86 0.05
C SER A 200 -2.12 11.54 0.42
N PHE A 201 -3.19 10.75 0.51
CA PHE A 201 -4.52 11.24 0.90
C PHE A 201 -4.48 12.02 2.22
N LEU A 202 -3.79 11.50 3.25
CA LEU A 202 -3.74 12.17 4.54
C LEU A 202 -2.99 13.49 4.48
N ARG A 203 -1.85 13.55 3.76
CA ARG A 203 -1.06 14.79 3.61
C ARG A 203 -1.82 15.88 2.83
N GLN A 204 -2.63 15.50 1.84
CA GLN A 204 -3.47 16.46 1.11
C GLN A 204 -4.69 16.94 1.92
N THR A 205 -5.23 16.10 2.81
CA THR A 205 -6.52 16.36 3.47
C THR A 205 -6.36 16.99 4.85
N TYR A 206 -5.34 16.60 5.61
CA TYR A 206 -5.18 16.96 7.01
C TYR A 206 -3.88 17.77 7.22
N PRO A 207 -3.96 19.01 7.72
CA PRO A 207 -2.76 19.80 8.00
C PRO A 207 -1.98 19.21 9.18
N VAL A 208 -0.67 19.48 9.21
CA VAL A 208 0.20 19.16 10.35
C VAL A 208 -0.39 19.70 11.65
N GLY A 209 -0.37 18.87 12.70
CA GLY A 209 -0.91 19.20 14.02
C GLY A 209 -2.43 19.04 14.17
N SER A 210 -3.14 18.66 13.10
CA SER A 210 -4.53 18.22 13.21
C SER A 210 -4.62 16.73 13.54
N THR A 211 -5.65 16.35 14.30
CA THR A 211 -5.99 14.96 14.53
C THR A 211 -6.92 14.47 13.42
N VAL A 212 -6.57 13.34 12.80
CA VAL A 212 -7.45 12.60 11.89
C VAL A 212 -8.51 11.89 12.73
N PRO A 213 -9.79 12.33 12.71
CA PRO A 213 -10.76 11.91 13.73
C PRO A 213 -11.01 10.41 13.77
N ALA A 214 -11.15 9.76 12.60
CA ALA A 214 -11.43 8.33 12.50
C ALA A 214 -10.26 7.44 12.92
N LEU A 215 -9.03 7.96 12.89
CA LEU A 215 -7.81 7.20 13.12
C LEU A 215 -7.20 7.48 14.51
N ASP A 216 -7.67 8.55 15.18
CA ASP A 216 -7.02 9.14 16.35
C ASP A 216 -5.50 9.29 16.13
N PHE A 217 -5.17 9.84 14.95
CA PHE A 217 -3.81 10.00 14.49
C PHE A 217 -3.48 11.49 14.37
N LEU A 218 -2.46 11.95 15.10
CA LEU A 218 -1.98 13.32 15.00
C LEU A 218 -1.05 13.46 13.79
N MET A 219 -1.42 14.30 12.83
CA MET A 219 -0.60 14.52 11.63
C MET A 219 0.78 15.10 12.00
N PRO A 220 1.89 14.37 11.76
CA PRO A 220 3.21 14.82 12.16
C PRO A 220 3.76 15.87 11.18
N PRO A 221 4.71 16.73 11.63
CA PRO A 221 5.48 17.54 10.70
C PRO A 221 6.30 16.65 9.74
N VAL A 222 6.88 17.26 8.71
CA VAL A 222 7.90 16.58 7.89
C VAL A 222 9.24 16.85 8.56
N VAL A 223 9.94 15.79 8.96
CA VAL A 223 11.24 15.88 9.61
C VAL A 223 12.30 15.28 8.70
N ASP A 224 13.36 16.04 8.45
CA ASP A 224 14.54 15.51 7.80
C ASP A 224 15.29 14.60 8.77
N SER A 225 15.47 13.33 8.38
CA SER A 225 16.36 12.37 9.06
C SER A 225 17.71 12.30 8.36
N GLN A 226 18.71 11.71 9.01
CA GLN A 226 20.04 11.46 8.43
C GLN A 226 20.13 10.17 7.60
N TYR A 227 19.03 9.46 7.36
CA TYR A 227 19.06 8.13 6.75
C TYR A 227 18.43 8.11 5.37
N ASP A 228 19.06 7.38 4.45
CA ASP A 228 18.52 7.20 3.11
C ASP A 228 17.17 6.48 3.16
N THR A 229 16.23 6.94 2.33
CA THR A 229 14.86 6.44 2.27
C THR A 229 14.50 6.02 0.85
N TYR A 230 13.84 4.87 0.70
CA TYR A 230 13.34 4.34 -0.57
C TYR A 230 11.81 4.33 -0.53
N GLN A 231 11.19 5.19 -1.34
CA GLN A 231 9.73 5.29 -1.41
C GLN A 231 9.22 4.57 -2.65
N PHE A 232 8.34 3.60 -2.46
CA PHE A 232 7.73 2.82 -3.55
C PHE A 232 6.25 3.18 -3.64
N ILE A 233 5.89 3.81 -4.75
CA ILE A 233 4.55 4.36 -4.97
C ILE A 233 3.92 3.57 -6.12
N SER A 234 2.78 2.93 -5.85
CA SER A 234 1.94 2.38 -6.92
C SER A 234 1.19 3.53 -7.58
N ALA A 235 1.20 3.58 -8.91
CA ALA A 235 0.41 4.55 -9.64
C ALA A 235 -1.08 4.40 -9.32
N TYR A 236 -1.72 5.52 -8.98
CA TYR A 236 -3.13 5.61 -8.62
C TYR A 236 -3.55 4.89 -7.32
N ASP A 237 -2.61 4.57 -6.43
CA ASP A 237 -2.93 4.14 -5.07
C ASP A 237 -3.72 5.24 -4.32
N SER A 238 -4.94 4.93 -3.87
CA SER A 238 -5.76 5.83 -3.05
C SER A 238 -5.10 6.34 -1.77
N ILE A 239 -4.06 5.68 -1.28
CA ILE A 239 -3.39 6.09 -0.04
C ILE A 239 -2.16 6.92 -0.35
N ALA A 240 -1.22 6.38 -1.13
CA ALA A 240 0.08 7.00 -1.36
C ALA A 240 0.13 7.94 -2.58
N ASP A 241 -0.81 7.81 -3.52
CA ASP A 241 -0.83 8.50 -4.82
C ASP A 241 -2.20 9.16 -5.09
N TRP A 242 -2.65 10.01 -4.16
CA TRP A 242 -3.97 10.63 -4.24
C TRP A 242 -4.04 11.72 -5.32
N PRO A 243 -5.16 11.83 -6.07
CA PRO A 243 -5.36 12.91 -7.05
C PRO A 243 -5.38 14.29 -6.38
N ASP A 244 -4.65 15.24 -6.94
CA ASP A 244 -4.53 16.61 -6.45
C ASP A 244 -5.59 17.57 -7.03
N ARG A 245 -6.47 17.06 -7.89
CA ARG A 245 -7.66 17.75 -8.43
C ARG A 245 -8.93 17.02 -8.02
N PRO A 246 -9.47 17.32 -6.83
CA PRO A 246 -10.58 16.56 -6.24
C PRO A 246 -11.92 16.75 -6.97
N ASP A 247 -12.01 17.64 -7.96
CA ASP A 247 -13.16 17.80 -8.84
C ASP A 247 -13.18 16.82 -10.02
N ASN A 248 -12.07 16.09 -10.26
CA ASN A 248 -12.03 15.03 -11.28
C ASN A 248 -12.58 13.71 -10.73
N LEU A 249 -13.86 13.45 -11.00
CA LEU A 249 -14.55 12.23 -10.54
C LEU A 249 -13.97 10.94 -11.12
N MET A 250 -13.40 10.98 -12.33
CA MET A 250 -12.77 9.79 -12.94
C MET A 250 -11.50 9.41 -12.21
N ALA A 251 -10.68 10.39 -11.85
CA ALA A 251 -9.48 10.18 -11.05
C ALA A 251 -9.82 9.64 -9.66
N LEU A 252 -10.86 10.18 -9.02
CA LEU A 252 -11.34 9.68 -7.73
C LEU A 252 -11.85 8.24 -7.82
N ALA A 253 -12.69 7.92 -8.81
CA ALA A 253 -13.17 6.56 -9.00
C ALA A 253 -12.02 5.57 -9.24
N ASN A 254 -11.05 5.97 -10.06
CA ASN A 254 -9.87 5.16 -10.32
C ASN A 254 -8.99 4.97 -9.08
N ALA A 255 -8.73 6.03 -8.31
CA ALA A 255 -7.97 5.92 -7.08
C ALA A 255 -8.65 4.98 -6.07
N VAL A 256 -9.97 5.09 -5.91
CA VAL A 256 -10.74 4.20 -5.00
C VAL A 256 -10.61 2.73 -5.39
N VAL A 257 -10.66 2.39 -6.68
CA VAL A 257 -10.38 1.01 -7.12
C VAL A 257 -8.90 0.65 -6.92
N GLY A 258 -8.00 1.63 -7.07
CA GLY A 258 -6.56 1.52 -6.78
C GLY A 258 -6.23 1.05 -5.36
N LEU A 259 -7.11 1.30 -4.38
CA LEU A 259 -6.99 0.74 -3.03
C LEU A 259 -6.96 -0.80 -3.05
N ALA A 260 -7.88 -1.40 -3.81
CA ALA A 260 -8.06 -2.85 -3.85
C ALA A 260 -7.00 -3.55 -4.72
N THR A 261 -6.44 -2.84 -5.70
CA THR A 261 -5.45 -3.38 -6.63
C THR A 261 -4.02 -3.11 -6.14
N GLY A 262 -3.59 -1.85 -6.14
CA GLY A 262 -2.17 -1.50 -6.08
C GLY A 262 -1.58 -1.36 -4.67
N HIS A 263 -2.39 -0.95 -3.69
CA HIS A 263 -1.91 -0.51 -2.38
C HIS A 263 -1.01 -1.52 -1.66
N THR A 264 -1.45 -2.77 -1.57
CA THR A 264 -0.68 -3.87 -0.96
C THR A 264 0.27 -4.51 -1.97
N ALA A 265 -0.17 -4.65 -3.22
CA ALA A 265 0.58 -5.35 -4.28
C ALA A 265 1.94 -4.70 -4.57
N VAL A 266 2.06 -3.38 -4.40
CA VAL A 266 3.30 -2.63 -4.61
C VAL A 266 4.48 -3.18 -3.80
N ALA A 267 4.23 -3.72 -2.60
CA ALA A 267 5.26 -4.33 -1.75
C ALA A 267 5.88 -5.61 -2.32
N PHE A 268 5.21 -6.25 -3.30
CA PHE A 268 5.63 -7.50 -3.93
C PHE A 268 6.10 -7.30 -5.37
N THR A 269 6.22 -6.05 -5.79
CA THR A 269 6.82 -5.70 -7.08
C THR A 269 8.32 -5.95 -7.04
N ASN A 270 8.94 -5.89 -8.21
CA ASN A 270 10.37 -6.00 -8.35
C ASN A 270 10.90 -4.84 -9.18
N PRO A 271 12.21 -4.61 -9.15
CA PRO A 271 12.76 -3.47 -9.84
C PRO A 271 12.60 -3.41 -11.36
N LYS A 272 12.32 -4.55 -12.02
CA LYS A 272 12.05 -4.58 -13.47
C LYS A 272 10.72 -3.90 -13.82
N ASN A 273 9.84 -3.74 -12.84
CA ASN A 273 8.58 -3.02 -13.00
C ASN A 273 8.76 -1.49 -13.12
N VAL A 274 9.96 -0.95 -12.86
CA VAL A 274 10.14 0.51 -12.81
C VAL A 274 10.96 1.01 -14.01
N PRO A 275 10.34 1.79 -14.92
CA PRO A 275 11.06 2.48 -15.97
C PRO A 275 12.10 3.45 -15.37
N PRO A 276 13.30 3.62 -15.97
CA PRO A 276 14.33 4.51 -15.42
C PRO A 276 13.87 5.95 -15.17
N GLN A 277 12.98 6.49 -16.02
CA GLN A 277 12.42 7.84 -15.88
C GLN A 277 11.49 8.00 -14.67
N ASN A 278 10.99 6.90 -14.10
CA ASN A 278 10.15 6.89 -12.91
C ASN A 278 10.95 6.85 -11.60
N VAL A 279 12.26 7.09 -11.66
CA VAL A 279 13.13 7.11 -10.49
C VAL A 279 13.64 8.53 -10.27
N ILE A 280 13.22 9.14 -9.18
CA ILE A 280 13.69 10.48 -8.78
C ILE A 280 14.46 10.38 -7.47
N LYS A 281 15.58 11.09 -7.41
CA LYS A 281 16.38 11.22 -6.18
C LYS A 281 16.36 12.66 -5.71
N THR A 282 16.11 12.85 -4.42
CA THR A 282 16.20 14.14 -3.73
C THR A 282 17.10 14.00 -2.52
N VAL A 283 17.77 15.09 -2.14
CA VAL A 283 18.66 15.12 -0.97
C VAL A 283 18.14 16.18 -0.01
N ASN A 284 17.97 15.80 1.25
CA ASN A 284 17.41 16.67 2.28
C ASN A 284 18.48 17.55 2.96
N SER A 285 18.07 18.41 3.91
CA SER A 285 18.98 19.35 4.58
C SER A 285 20.05 18.68 5.44
N ARG A 286 19.90 17.39 5.74
CA ARG A 286 20.83 16.56 6.53
C ARG A 286 21.71 15.66 5.66
N GLY A 287 21.62 15.78 4.34
CA GLY A 287 22.44 15.03 3.38
C GLY A 287 21.94 13.62 3.07
N ALA A 288 20.78 13.22 3.60
CA ALA A 288 20.18 11.92 3.29
C ALA A 288 19.44 11.96 1.95
N THR A 289 19.51 10.86 1.20
CA THR A 289 18.86 10.71 -0.11
C THR A 289 17.51 10.02 0.04
N THR A 290 16.45 10.62 -0.51
CA THR A 290 15.20 9.91 -0.79
C THR A 290 15.20 9.50 -2.26
N THR A 291 15.10 8.19 -2.52
CA THR A 291 14.88 7.65 -3.87
C THR A 291 13.42 7.22 -3.99
N THR A 292 12.66 7.91 -4.83
CA THR A 292 11.26 7.60 -5.09
C THR A 292 11.13 6.82 -6.40
N TYR A 293 10.40 5.71 -6.34
CA TYR A 293 10.05 4.85 -7.47
C TYR A 293 8.55 4.94 -7.72
N MET A 294 8.15 5.49 -8.87
CA MET A 294 6.78 5.37 -9.36
C MET A 294 6.65 4.05 -10.12
N ILE A 295 5.84 3.13 -9.61
CA ILE A 295 5.66 1.80 -10.18
C ILE A 295 4.36 1.81 -11.02
N PRO A 296 4.45 1.67 -12.36
CA PRO A 296 3.28 1.61 -13.23
C PRO A 296 2.45 0.36 -12.98
N GLU A 297 1.12 0.49 -13.05
CA GLU A 297 0.22 -0.68 -13.16
C GLU A 297 0.20 -1.19 -14.61
N GLN A 298 -0.11 -2.47 -14.80
CA GLN A 298 -0.30 -3.01 -16.15
C GLN A 298 -1.47 -2.31 -16.89
N HIS A 299 -2.57 -2.10 -16.18
CA HIS A 299 -3.76 -1.39 -16.65
C HIS A 299 -4.23 -0.40 -15.58
N LEU A 300 -5.08 0.55 -15.95
CA LEU A 300 -5.74 1.39 -14.94
C LEU A 300 -6.49 0.55 -13.92
N PRO A 301 -6.52 0.95 -12.64
CA PRO A 301 -7.37 0.30 -11.64
C PRO A 301 -8.82 0.11 -12.08
N LEU A 302 -9.42 1.05 -12.83
CA LEU A 302 -10.78 0.87 -13.38
C LEU A 302 -10.88 -0.24 -14.45
N VAL A 303 -9.79 -0.57 -15.14
CA VAL A 303 -9.73 -1.60 -16.19
C VAL A 303 -9.41 -2.98 -15.62
N VAL A 304 -8.54 -3.04 -14.61
CA VAL A 304 -8.07 -4.27 -13.96
C VAL A 304 -9.22 -5.26 -13.62
N PRO A 305 -10.38 -4.87 -13.08
CA PRO A 305 -11.50 -5.78 -12.85
C PRO A 305 -11.95 -6.57 -14.10
N PHE A 306 -11.95 -5.94 -15.27
CA PHE A 306 -12.39 -6.58 -16.51
C PHE A 306 -11.44 -7.66 -17.00
N LYS A 307 -10.15 -7.56 -16.67
CA LYS A 307 -9.16 -8.62 -16.91
C LYS A 307 -9.63 -9.94 -16.32
N TYR A 308 -10.09 -9.90 -15.08
CA TYR A 308 -10.53 -11.08 -14.35
C TYR A 308 -11.93 -11.55 -14.74
N LEU A 309 -12.68 -10.74 -15.48
CA LEU A 309 -13.92 -11.13 -16.16
C LEU A 309 -13.66 -11.72 -17.56
N GLY A 310 -12.40 -11.91 -17.94
CA GLY A 310 -12.01 -12.54 -19.20
C GLY A 310 -11.93 -11.59 -20.39
N MET A 311 -11.84 -10.27 -20.17
CA MET A 311 -11.62 -9.29 -21.23
C MET A 311 -10.25 -9.51 -21.90
N SER A 312 -10.19 -9.32 -23.22
CA SER A 312 -8.94 -9.49 -23.96
C SER A 312 -7.96 -8.35 -23.68
N GLU A 313 -6.66 -8.65 -23.76
CA GLU A 313 -5.58 -7.66 -23.64
C GLU A 313 -5.76 -6.47 -24.62
N ALA A 314 -6.24 -6.74 -25.84
CA ALA A 314 -6.47 -5.70 -26.83
C ALA A 314 -7.61 -4.75 -26.42
N ASP A 315 -8.68 -5.28 -25.84
CA ASP A 315 -9.82 -4.49 -25.36
C ASP A 315 -9.46 -3.68 -24.12
N MET A 316 -8.67 -4.26 -23.20
CA MET A 316 -8.17 -3.54 -22.02
C MET A 316 -7.26 -2.38 -22.42
N ASN A 317 -6.33 -2.62 -23.35
CA ASN A 317 -5.47 -1.56 -23.91
C ASN A 317 -6.28 -0.46 -24.60
N HIS A 318 -7.38 -0.81 -25.25
CA HIS A 318 -8.28 0.19 -25.82
C HIS A 318 -8.99 1.01 -24.74
N LEU A 319 -9.49 0.36 -23.68
CA LEU A 319 -10.12 1.06 -22.54
C LEU A 319 -9.13 2.00 -21.84
N ASP A 320 -7.90 1.55 -21.60
CA ASP A 320 -6.85 2.41 -21.04
C ASP A 320 -6.58 3.63 -21.92
N ALA A 321 -6.45 3.44 -23.24
CA ALA A 321 -6.22 4.55 -24.16
C ALA A 321 -7.33 5.62 -24.12
N VAL A 322 -8.57 5.21 -23.84
CA VAL A 322 -9.73 6.11 -23.73
C VAL A 322 -9.81 6.74 -22.34
N MET A 323 -9.67 5.96 -21.27
CA MET A 323 -9.93 6.42 -19.90
C MET A 323 -8.73 7.10 -19.25
N LYS A 324 -7.50 6.71 -19.62
CA LYS A 324 -6.28 7.23 -18.98
C LYS A 324 -6.19 8.75 -19.06
N PRO A 325 -6.46 9.43 -20.19
CA PRO A 325 -6.47 10.89 -20.22
C PRO A 325 -7.50 11.52 -19.26
N MET A 326 -8.64 10.87 -19.04
CA MET A 326 -9.68 11.36 -18.12
C MET A 326 -9.24 11.24 -16.66
N VAL A 327 -8.62 10.11 -16.31
CA VAL A 327 -8.03 9.86 -14.98
C VAL A 327 -6.83 10.78 -14.75
N ASP A 328 -5.89 10.83 -15.70
CA ASP A 328 -4.66 11.62 -15.64
C ASP A 328 -4.93 13.10 -15.44
N ALA A 329 -6.03 13.63 -15.99
CA ALA A 329 -6.43 15.01 -15.79
C ALA A 329 -6.67 15.37 -14.32
N GLY A 330 -6.83 14.38 -13.43
CA GLY A 330 -6.95 14.56 -11.98
C GLY A 330 -5.63 14.71 -11.22
N TYR A 331 -4.51 14.64 -11.93
CA TYR A 331 -3.16 14.67 -11.36
C TYR A 331 -2.29 15.71 -12.07
N SER A 332 -1.85 16.74 -11.35
CA SER A 332 -1.06 17.83 -11.92
C SER A 332 0.29 17.39 -12.49
N ARG A 333 0.85 16.26 -12.01
CA ARG A 333 2.06 15.63 -12.58
C ARG A 333 1.99 15.36 -14.08
N ASN A 334 0.77 15.24 -14.63
CA ASN A 334 0.54 14.93 -16.04
C ASN A 334 0.40 16.19 -16.93
N ASP A 335 0.46 17.39 -16.35
CA ASP A 335 0.34 18.64 -17.11
C ASP A 335 1.52 18.89 -18.05
N ASP A 336 2.70 18.40 -17.66
CA ASP A 336 3.90 18.41 -18.50
C ASP A 336 4.28 16.97 -18.90
N PRO A 337 3.89 16.54 -20.11
CA PRO A 337 4.21 15.21 -20.61
C PRO A 337 5.72 14.91 -20.68
N ALA A 338 6.59 15.93 -20.66
CA ALA A 338 8.03 15.73 -20.70
C ALA A 338 8.60 15.26 -19.34
N THR A 339 7.87 15.51 -18.25
CA THR A 339 8.28 15.17 -16.88
C THR A 339 7.32 14.20 -16.18
N ALA A 340 6.16 13.93 -16.79
CA ALA A 340 5.20 12.96 -16.31
C ALA A 340 5.80 11.54 -16.22
N PRO A 341 5.58 10.82 -15.10
CA PRO A 341 6.01 9.44 -14.99
C PRO A 341 5.10 8.54 -15.83
N VAL A 342 5.61 7.38 -16.22
CA VAL A 342 4.78 6.31 -16.80
C VAL A 342 3.95 5.70 -15.68
N THR A 343 2.63 5.79 -15.76
CA THR A 343 1.72 5.28 -14.70
C THR A 343 0.93 4.04 -15.11
N VAL A 344 0.83 3.77 -16.43
CA VAL A 344 0.27 2.54 -16.99
C VAL A 344 1.25 2.04 -18.04
N ASP A 345 1.64 0.77 -17.94
CA ASP A 345 2.51 0.09 -18.92
C ASP A 345 2.00 -1.35 -19.11
N PRO A 346 1.26 -1.63 -20.20
CA PRO A 346 0.70 -2.96 -20.45
C PRO A 346 1.73 -4.10 -20.57
N VAL A 347 3.00 -3.76 -20.80
CA VAL A 347 4.08 -4.72 -21.01
C VAL A 347 4.90 -4.95 -19.74
N ASN A 348 5.30 -3.87 -19.05
CA ASN A 348 6.21 -3.96 -17.90
C ASN A 348 5.55 -3.59 -16.55
N GLY A 349 4.38 -2.97 -16.59
CA GLY A 349 3.57 -2.68 -15.41
C GLY A 349 3.17 -3.97 -14.69
N TYR A 350 3.05 -3.89 -13.37
CA TYR A 350 2.71 -5.09 -12.60
C TYR A 350 1.22 -5.38 -12.67
N ASP A 351 0.89 -6.67 -12.63
CA ASP A 351 -0.45 -7.16 -12.33
C ASP A 351 -0.57 -7.33 -10.80
N PRO A 352 -1.49 -6.61 -10.13
CA PRO A 352 -1.74 -6.71 -8.70
C PRO A 352 -1.92 -8.13 -8.15
N ALA A 353 -2.73 -8.95 -8.83
CA ALA A 353 -3.01 -10.32 -8.40
C ALA A 353 -1.80 -11.22 -8.63
N ALA A 354 -1.10 -11.04 -9.75
CA ALA A 354 0.12 -11.81 -10.03
C ALA A 354 1.25 -11.46 -9.04
N ALA A 355 1.38 -10.20 -8.64
CA ALA A 355 2.38 -9.73 -7.67
C ALA A 355 2.16 -10.36 -6.28
N THR A 356 0.91 -10.46 -5.83
CA THR A 356 0.58 -11.02 -4.50
C THR A 356 0.45 -12.55 -4.50
N ALA A 357 0.21 -13.18 -5.65
CA ALA A 357 -0.03 -14.62 -5.76
C ALA A 357 0.99 -15.51 -5.04
N PRO A 358 2.33 -15.28 -5.11
CA PRO A 358 3.27 -16.15 -4.42
C PRO A 358 3.17 -16.05 -2.88
N ALA A 359 2.81 -14.89 -2.34
CA ALA A 359 2.59 -14.73 -0.90
C ALA A 359 1.31 -15.46 -0.46
N THR A 360 0.25 -15.34 -1.25
CA THR A 360 -1.04 -16.04 -1.02
C THR A 360 -0.87 -17.57 -1.13
N GLN A 361 -0.12 -18.05 -2.12
CA GLN A 361 0.18 -19.47 -2.31
C GLN A 361 1.01 -20.04 -1.16
N ALA A 362 2.07 -19.34 -0.76
CA ALA A 362 2.95 -19.77 0.33
C ALA A 362 2.20 -19.96 1.64
N ALA A 363 1.13 -19.20 1.85
CA ALA A 363 0.37 -19.24 3.08
C ALA A 363 -0.85 -20.18 3.09
N PHE A 364 -1.57 -20.30 1.96
CA PHE A 364 -2.84 -21.03 1.90
C PHE A 364 -2.79 -22.31 1.07
N GLY A 365 -1.63 -22.69 0.53
CA GLY A 365 -1.48 -23.96 -0.20
C GLY A 365 -2.30 -24.06 -1.48
N GLY A 366 -2.63 -22.94 -2.12
CA GLY A 366 -3.34 -22.88 -3.41
C GLY A 366 -4.88 -22.87 -3.34
N ALA A 367 -5.49 -22.85 -2.14
CA ALA A 367 -6.95 -22.96 -1.98
C ALA A 367 -7.73 -21.63 -1.95
N ALA A 368 -7.05 -20.48 -1.82
CA ALA A 368 -7.68 -19.15 -1.94
C ALA A 368 -7.26 -18.53 -3.27
N ASP A 369 -8.19 -18.46 -4.22
CA ASP A 369 -7.91 -17.86 -5.52
C ASP A 369 -7.80 -16.32 -5.41
N PRO A 370 -6.68 -15.71 -5.83
CA PRO A 370 -6.45 -14.26 -5.73
C PRO A 370 -7.53 -13.40 -6.41
N VAL A 371 -8.18 -13.93 -7.45
CA VAL A 371 -9.28 -13.23 -8.13
C VAL A 371 -10.48 -13.10 -7.20
N SER A 372 -10.79 -14.12 -6.41
CA SER A 372 -11.92 -14.07 -5.45
C SER A 372 -11.71 -13.01 -4.36
N GLN A 373 -10.48 -12.80 -3.89
CA GLN A 373 -10.16 -11.75 -2.91
C GLN A 373 -10.26 -10.35 -3.53
N LEU A 374 -9.70 -10.16 -4.72
CA LEU A 374 -9.79 -8.90 -5.45
C LEU A 374 -11.24 -8.56 -5.81
N MET A 375 -12.01 -9.53 -6.32
CA MET A 375 -13.42 -9.36 -6.66
C MET A 375 -14.29 -9.11 -5.42
N SER A 376 -13.93 -9.65 -4.27
CA SER A 376 -14.59 -9.32 -3.00
C SER A 376 -14.34 -7.86 -2.61
N GLY A 377 -13.11 -7.36 -2.75
CA GLY A 377 -12.78 -5.96 -2.55
C GLY A 377 -13.51 -5.02 -3.53
N ILE A 378 -13.54 -5.37 -4.82
CA ILE A 378 -14.25 -4.61 -5.86
C ILE A 378 -15.77 -4.61 -5.62
N ASN A 379 -16.37 -5.78 -5.38
CA ASN A 379 -17.81 -5.88 -5.11
C ASN A 379 -18.20 -5.11 -3.86
N TYR A 380 -17.36 -5.08 -2.84
CA TYR A 380 -17.57 -4.27 -1.65
C TYR A 380 -17.64 -2.77 -1.99
N VAL A 381 -16.65 -2.25 -2.72
CA VAL A 381 -16.60 -0.85 -3.16
C VAL A 381 -17.81 -0.48 -4.04
N LEU A 382 -18.20 -1.36 -4.98
CA LEU A 382 -19.33 -1.13 -5.88
C LEU A 382 -20.69 -1.19 -5.16
N SER A 383 -20.84 -2.05 -4.15
CA SER A 383 -22.09 -2.20 -3.39
C SER A 383 -22.29 -1.17 -2.27
N HIS A 384 -21.21 -0.49 -1.86
CA HIS A 384 -21.23 0.51 -0.78
C HIS A 384 -20.84 1.93 -1.25
N GLY A 385 -20.75 2.15 -2.56
CA GLY A 385 -20.63 3.48 -3.15
C GLY A 385 -21.84 4.37 -2.80
N PRO A 386 -21.69 5.71 -2.85
CA PRO A 386 -22.69 6.64 -2.33
C PRO A 386 -24.04 6.44 -3.02
N SER A 387 -25.01 5.94 -2.26
CA SER A 387 -26.40 5.91 -2.69
C SER A 387 -26.86 7.36 -2.88
N ALA A 388 -27.31 7.66 -4.10
CA ALA A 388 -27.80 8.98 -4.45
C ALA A 388 -29.00 9.36 -3.55
N HIS A 389 -28.78 10.37 -2.71
CA HIS A 389 -29.85 11.16 -2.09
C HIS A 389 -29.59 12.64 -2.32
#